data_AF-A0A961BQ83-F1
#
_entry.id   AF-A0A961BQ83-F1
#
_cell.length_a   1.000
_cell.length_b   1.000
_cell.length_c   1.000
_cell.angle_alpha   90.00
_cell.angle_beta   90.00
_cell.angle_gamma   90.00
#
_symmetry.space_group_name_H-M   'P 1'
#
loop_
_entity.id
_entity.type
_entity.pdbx_description
1 polymer ?
#
loop_
_entity_poly.entity_id
_entity_poly.type
_entity_poly.pdbx_seq_one_letter_code
_entity_poly.pdbx_strand_id
1 'polypeptide(L)'
;MRTAVRVLLGAGAAALVAAGCSSSTTEASTPSTTAAPSGTAPSSGTGSTSGMASPDRAPFNPYGAYTSEVYAGTTNWLCRPDMADDVCHGDLDGTVIGTDGSLEVVEAEPAVDDAPIDCFYVYPTISADDTANSDLTPGPEERNVVVQQAARLRSQCRVFAPVYRQNTLKSLMGSVESDLSREER
;
A
#
# COMPACT_ATOMS: atom_id res chain seq x y z
N MET A 1 25.19 18.45 -38.92
CA MET A 1 25.98 17.23 -39.17
C MET A 1 25.29 16.08 -38.44
N ARG A 2 24.65 15.17 -39.18
CA ARG A 2 23.85 14.07 -38.63
C ARG A 2 24.71 12.81 -38.64
N THR A 3 25.06 12.26 -37.49
CA THR A 3 25.88 11.04 -37.38
C THR A 3 24.95 9.83 -37.36
N ALA A 4 25.00 9.04 -38.41
CA ALA A 4 24.16 7.86 -38.60
C ALA A 4 24.76 6.64 -37.87
N VAL A 5 23.91 5.99 -37.08
CA VAL A 5 24.16 4.71 -36.39
C VAL A 5 24.08 3.56 -37.41
N ARG A 6 25.07 2.65 -37.39
CA ARG A 6 25.04 1.38 -38.13
C ARG A 6 24.95 0.22 -37.13
N VAL A 7 23.77 -0.38 -37.01
CA VAL A 7 23.55 -1.65 -36.31
C VAL A 7 23.55 -2.77 -37.35
N LEU A 8 24.42 -3.76 -37.17
CA LEU A 8 24.50 -4.96 -38.01
C LEU A 8 23.42 -5.97 -37.59
N LEU A 9 22.53 -6.32 -38.52
CA LEU A 9 21.54 -7.39 -38.36
C LEU A 9 22.23 -8.77 -38.39
N GLY A 10 22.15 -9.51 -37.29
CA GLY A 10 22.41 -10.94 -37.24
C GLY A 10 21.10 -11.72 -37.26
N ALA A 11 20.86 -12.49 -38.31
CA ALA A 11 19.70 -13.37 -38.45
C ALA A 11 19.90 -14.65 -37.60
N GLY A 12 19.03 -14.86 -36.62
CA GLY A 12 18.94 -16.11 -35.85
C GLY A 12 17.48 -16.46 -35.63
N ALA A 13 16.93 -17.29 -36.51
CA ALA A 13 15.58 -17.83 -36.38
C ALA A 13 15.59 -18.97 -35.36
N ALA A 14 14.91 -18.77 -34.22
CA ALA A 14 14.55 -19.83 -33.30
C ALA A 14 13.03 -19.83 -33.12
N ALA A 15 12.37 -20.74 -33.84
CA ALA A 15 10.96 -21.05 -33.64
C ALA A 15 10.81 -21.81 -32.31
N LEU A 16 9.99 -21.30 -31.40
CA LEU A 16 9.48 -22.09 -30.27
C LEU A 16 7.95 -22.12 -30.27
N VAL A 17 7.49 -23.36 -30.15
CA VAL A 17 6.17 -23.94 -30.32
C VAL A 17 5.18 -23.43 -29.26
N ALA A 18 3.97 -23.05 -29.69
CA ALA A 18 2.83 -22.89 -28.81
C ALA A 18 2.26 -24.27 -28.44
N ALA A 19 2.16 -24.55 -27.14
CA ALA A 19 1.38 -25.66 -26.60
C ALA A 19 0.61 -25.17 -25.38
N GLY A 20 -0.68 -24.91 -25.57
CA GLY A 20 -1.63 -24.93 -24.46
C GLY A 20 -1.91 -26.36 -24.05
N CYS A 21 -2.07 -26.60 -22.75
CA CYS A 21 -3.18 -27.38 -22.18
C CYS A 21 -3.07 -27.36 -20.65
N SER A 22 -4.21 -27.01 -20.06
CA SER A 22 -4.56 -27.23 -18.67
C SER A 22 -4.66 -28.73 -18.40
N SER A 23 -4.10 -29.20 -17.29
CA SER A 23 -4.51 -30.48 -16.68
C SER A 23 -4.18 -30.48 -15.20
N SER A 24 -5.24 -30.72 -14.44
CA SER A 24 -5.36 -30.88 -13.00
C SER A 24 -4.60 -32.10 -12.48
N THR A 25 -4.11 -32.01 -11.23
CA THR A 25 -3.93 -33.19 -10.39
C THR A 25 -4.34 -32.82 -8.97
N THR A 26 -5.49 -33.38 -8.57
CA THR A 26 -6.02 -33.38 -7.23
C THR A 26 -5.36 -34.53 -6.47
N GLU A 27 -4.60 -34.25 -5.42
CA GLU A 27 -4.37 -35.21 -4.35
C GLU A 27 -4.76 -34.57 -3.03
N ALA A 28 -5.84 -35.13 -2.47
CA ALA A 28 -6.45 -34.73 -1.23
C ALA A 28 -5.56 -35.17 -0.05
N SER A 29 -5.21 -34.21 0.82
CA SER A 29 -4.71 -34.51 2.16
C SER A 29 -5.87 -34.32 3.13
N THR A 30 -6.32 -35.44 3.68
CA THR A 30 -7.35 -35.57 4.72
C THR A 30 -7.01 -34.79 6.00
N PRO A 31 -7.90 -33.94 6.53
CA PRO A 31 -7.87 -33.56 7.93
C PRO A 31 -8.69 -34.56 8.77
N SER A 32 -8.01 -35.17 9.74
CA SER A 32 -8.61 -36.02 10.77
C SER A 32 -9.65 -35.24 11.58
N THR A 33 -10.88 -35.75 11.60
CA THR A 33 -11.99 -35.26 12.41
C THR A 33 -11.84 -35.78 13.84
N THR A 34 -11.72 -34.89 14.82
CA THR A 34 -12.02 -35.20 16.23
C THR A 34 -13.23 -34.36 16.65
N ALA A 35 -14.30 -35.05 17.02
CA ALA A 35 -15.59 -34.50 17.39
C ALA A 35 -15.56 -33.76 18.75
N ALA A 36 -16.44 -32.77 18.86
CA ALA A 36 -16.66 -31.87 19.99
C ALA A 36 -17.24 -32.55 21.25
N PRO A 37 -17.17 -31.89 22.42
CA PRO A 37 -18.23 -31.94 23.41
C PRO A 37 -19.15 -30.71 23.29
N SER A 38 -20.45 -30.98 23.21
CA SER A 38 -21.53 -30.00 23.26
C SER A 38 -21.64 -29.39 24.66
N GLY A 39 -21.43 -28.08 24.77
CA GLY A 39 -21.79 -27.28 25.93
C GLY A 39 -22.97 -26.37 25.58
N THR A 40 -24.13 -26.63 26.19
CA THR A 40 -25.34 -25.80 26.05
C THR A 40 -25.11 -24.45 26.71
N ALA A 41 -24.98 -23.38 25.92
CA ALA A 41 -25.02 -22.01 26.43
C ALA A 41 -26.46 -21.47 26.40
N PRO A 42 -26.97 -20.84 27.47
CA PRO A 42 -28.30 -20.26 27.48
C PRO A 42 -28.36 -19.02 26.57
N SER A 43 -29.32 -19.01 25.65
CA SER A 43 -29.68 -17.83 24.86
C SER A 43 -30.33 -16.78 25.76
N SER A 44 -29.55 -15.79 26.19
CA SER A 44 -30.10 -14.53 26.70
C SER A 44 -30.37 -13.63 25.49
N GLY A 45 -31.66 -13.52 25.15
CA GLY A 45 -32.12 -12.60 24.13
C GLY A 45 -31.90 -11.14 24.56
N THR A 46 -31.26 -10.38 23.68
CA THR A 46 -31.50 -8.94 23.57
C THR A 46 -31.69 -8.67 22.09
N GLY A 47 -32.90 -8.24 21.72
CA GLY A 47 -33.26 -7.90 20.35
C GLY A 47 -32.28 -6.87 19.80
N SER A 48 -31.48 -7.29 18.81
CA SER A 48 -30.73 -6.38 17.97
C SER A 48 -31.72 -5.77 17.00
N THR A 49 -32.40 -4.71 17.42
CA THR A 49 -33.06 -3.81 16.47
C THR A 49 -31.95 -3.16 15.66
N SER A 50 -31.67 -3.69 14.46
CA SER A 50 -30.98 -2.94 13.42
C SER A 50 -31.83 -1.73 13.07
N GLY A 51 -31.64 -0.65 13.83
CA GLY A 51 -32.07 0.67 13.43
C GLY A 51 -31.27 1.03 12.18
N MET A 52 -31.98 1.32 11.09
CA MET A 52 -31.40 1.95 9.90
C MET A 52 -30.63 3.19 10.37
N ALA A 53 -29.32 3.23 10.10
CA ALA A 53 -28.50 4.38 10.46
C ALA A 53 -29.08 5.63 9.79
N SER A 54 -29.42 6.65 10.59
CA SER A 54 -29.83 7.96 10.07
C SER A 54 -28.67 8.59 9.31
N PRO A 55 -28.87 9.13 8.09
CA PRO A 55 -27.80 9.73 7.30
C PRO A 55 -27.15 10.96 7.98
N ASP A 56 -27.81 11.54 8.98
CA ASP A 56 -27.36 12.78 9.63
C ASP A 56 -26.55 12.57 10.93
N ARG A 57 -26.37 11.33 11.40
CA ARG A 57 -25.59 11.07 12.61
C ARG A 57 -24.14 10.77 12.23
N ALA A 58 -23.25 11.71 12.53
CA ALA A 58 -21.81 11.47 12.46
C ALA A 58 -21.45 10.18 13.21
N PRO A 59 -20.56 9.33 12.65
CA PRO A 59 -20.15 8.11 13.31
C PRO A 59 -19.53 8.43 14.68
N PHE A 60 -19.83 7.57 15.68
CA PHE A 60 -19.26 7.72 17.01
C PHE A 60 -17.74 7.57 16.94
N ASN A 61 -17.00 8.63 17.30
CA ASN A 61 -15.56 8.59 17.44
C ASN A 61 -15.20 8.40 18.93
N PRO A 62 -14.77 7.18 19.35
CA PRO A 62 -14.36 6.93 20.74
C PRO A 62 -13.13 7.74 21.17
N TYR A 63 -12.40 8.34 20.22
CA TYR A 63 -11.19 9.12 20.45
C TYR A 63 -11.40 10.63 20.27
N GLY A 64 -12.65 11.13 20.24
CA GLY A 64 -12.93 12.54 19.92
C GLY A 64 -12.30 13.58 20.85
N ALA A 65 -11.86 13.19 22.06
CA ALA A 65 -11.16 14.06 23.00
C ALA A 65 -9.62 13.98 22.90
N TYR A 66 -9.09 13.05 22.10
CA TYR A 66 -7.66 12.85 21.94
C TYR A 66 -7.13 13.62 20.73
N THR A 67 -6.10 14.41 20.93
CA THR A 67 -5.33 15.07 19.88
C THR A 67 -3.91 14.53 19.93
N SER A 68 -3.42 14.01 18.81
CA SER A 68 -2.04 13.53 18.73
C SER A 68 -1.08 14.70 18.57
N GLU A 69 -0.13 14.87 19.51
CA GLU A 69 0.97 15.83 19.36
C GLU A 69 1.89 15.46 18.20
N VAL A 70 2.10 14.15 17.96
CA VAL A 70 2.96 13.62 16.89
C VAL A 70 2.38 13.96 15.51
N TYR A 71 1.07 13.90 15.32
CA TYR A 71 0.41 14.14 14.03
C TYR A 71 -0.31 15.50 13.93
N ALA A 72 -0.14 16.39 14.92
CA ALA A 72 -0.78 17.71 14.91
C ALA A 72 -0.29 18.59 13.75
N GLY A 73 1.02 18.56 13.47
CA GLY A 73 1.64 19.27 12.36
C GLY A 73 1.75 18.44 11.08
N THR A 74 2.47 18.96 10.08
CA THR A 74 2.70 18.32 8.78
C THR A 74 3.96 17.43 8.73
N THR A 75 4.79 17.43 9.77
CA THR A 75 6.11 16.77 9.77
C THR A 75 6.05 15.24 9.62
N ASN A 76 5.05 14.58 10.21
CA ASN A 76 4.94 13.12 10.20
C ASN A 76 3.93 12.63 9.14
N TRP A 77 3.97 13.26 7.96
CA TRP A 77 3.09 12.96 6.83
C TRP A 77 3.91 12.84 5.54
N LEU A 78 3.56 11.85 4.71
CA LEU A 78 4.01 11.72 3.32
C LEU A 78 3.11 12.52 2.39
N CYS A 79 1.80 12.47 2.63
CA CYS A 79 0.81 13.24 1.88
C CYS A 79 -0.23 13.86 2.80
N ARG A 80 -0.54 15.13 2.55
CA ARG A 80 -1.53 15.91 3.26
C ARG A 80 -1.85 17.19 2.48
N PRO A 81 -3.13 17.59 2.31
CA PRO A 81 -3.47 18.77 1.50
C PRO A 81 -2.82 20.10 1.93
N ASP A 82 -2.50 20.26 3.22
CA ASP A 82 -1.88 21.46 3.79
C ASP A 82 -0.33 21.41 3.84
N MET A 83 0.29 20.37 3.29
CA MET A 83 1.73 20.17 3.28
C MET A 83 2.37 20.72 1.98
N ALA A 84 3.43 21.52 2.12
CA ALA A 84 4.16 22.05 0.97
C ALA A 84 4.97 20.96 0.23
N ASP A 85 5.66 20.09 0.98
CA ASP A 85 6.50 19.00 0.45
C ASP A 85 5.73 17.67 0.39
N ASP A 86 4.52 17.69 -0.16
CA ASP A 86 3.67 16.50 -0.31
C ASP A 86 4.09 15.65 -1.51
N VAL A 87 4.48 14.39 -1.27
CA VAL A 87 4.95 13.51 -2.35
C VAL A 87 3.85 13.15 -3.34
N CYS A 88 2.58 13.24 -2.94
CA CYS A 88 1.43 13.02 -3.80
C CYS A 88 1.10 14.21 -4.73
N HIS A 89 1.82 15.34 -4.63
CA HIS A 89 1.69 16.50 -5.53
C HIS A 89 2.64 16.48 -6.74
N GLY A 90 3.47 15.43 -6.88
CA GLY A 90 4.33 15.26 -8.03
C GLY A 90 3.58 15.04 -9.36
N ASP A 91 4.36 14.97 -10.43
CA ASP A 91 3.88 14.53 -11.75
C ASP A 91 3.40 13.07 -11.69
N LEU A 92 2.17 12.83 -12.12
CA LEU A 92 1.51 11.52 -12.15
C LEU A 92 1.10 11.13 -13.57
N ASP A 93 1.67 11.76 -14.60
CA ASP A 93 1.35 11.44 -15.99
C ASP A 93 1.72 9.99 -16.30
N GLY A 94 0.83 9.34 -17.06
CA GLY A 94 1.03 7.98 -17.55
C GLY A 94 1.61 7.97 -18.95
N THR A 95 2.10 6.81 -19.37
CA THR A 95 2.40 6.54 -20.78
C THR A 95 1.64 5.30 -21.21
N VAL A 96 0.75 5.46 -22.18
CA VAL A 96 0.11 4.33 -22.86
C VAL A 96 1.07 3.82 -23.93
N ILE A 97 1.29 2.50 -23.93
CA ILE A 97 2.11 1.82 -24.93
C ILE A 97 1.17 1.12 -25.91
N GLY A 98 1.16 1.59 -27.15
CA GLY A 98 0.39 0.99 -28.23
C GLY A 98 0.94 -0.39 -28.62
N THR A 99 0.11 -1.22 -29.25
CA THR A 99 0.52 -2.56 -29.71
C THR A 99 1.61 -2.52 -30.79
N ASP A 100 1.75 -1.38 -31.46
CA ASP A 100 2.80 -1.08 -32.44
C ASP A 100 4.07 -0.48 -31.83
N GLY A 101 4.11 -0.32 -30.50
CA GLY A 101 5.21 0.30 -29.77
C GLY A 101 5.18 1.83 -29.76
N SER A 102 4.11 2.47 -30.26
CA SER A 102 3.92 3.91 -30.09
C SER A 102 3.72 4.26 -28.61
N LEU A 103 4.17 5.47 -28.24
CA LEU A 103 4.04 6.01 -26.88
C LEU A 103 3.15 7.25 -26.91
N GLU A 104 2.14 7.26 -26.05
CA GLU A 104 1.25 8.40 -25.84
C GLU A 104 1.28 8.78 -24.37
N VAL A 105 1.55 10.05 -24.08
CA VAL A 105 1.44 10.58 -22.71
C VAL A 105 -0.03 10.79 -22.39
N VAL A 106 -0.45 10.29 -21.23
CA VAL A 106 -1.78 10.51 -20.68
C VAL A 106 -1.64 11.31 -19.41
N GLU A 107 -2.12 12.54 -19.44
CA GLU A 107 -2.09 13.46 -18.31
C GLU A 107 -2.82 12.86 -17.09
N ALA A 108 -2.31 13.15 -15.90
CA ALA A 108 -3.00 12.80 -14.67
C ALA A 108 -4.30 13.60 -14.49
N GLU A 109 -5.32 12.93 -13.94
CA GLU A 109 -6.52 13.63 -13.48
C GLU A 109 -6.14 14.63 -12.37
N PRO A 110 -6.64 15.88 -12.44
CA PRO A 110 -6.30 16.90 -11.45
C PRO A 110 -6.82 16.52 -10.07
N ALA A 111 -6.12 16.98 -9.04
CA ALA A 111 -6.56 16.81 -7.66
C ALA A 111 -7.83 17.62 -7.35
N VAL A 112 -8.65 17.12 -6.43
CA VAL A 112 -9.84 17.80 -5.91
C VAL A 112 -9.55 18.22 -4.48
N ASP A 113 -9.06 19.45 -4.30
CA ASP A 113 -8.57 19.94 -3.00
C ASP A 113 -9.68 20.00 -1.93
N ASP A 114 -10.92 20.28 -2.33
CA ASP A 114 -12.10 20.37 -1.46
C ASP A 114 -13.00 19.12 -1.53
N ALA A 115 -12.42 17.94 -1.83
CA ALA A 115 -13.20 16.72 -1.90
C ALA A 115 -13.91 16.43 -0.55
N PRO A 116 -15.18 15.99 -0.56
CA PRO A 116 -15.94 15.71 0.67
C PRO A 116 -15.50 14.42 1.37
N ILE A 117 -14.52 13.70 0.82
CA ILE A 117 -14.03 12.42 1.29
C ILE A 117 -12.56 12.56 1.66
N ASP A 118 -12.20 12.04 2.83
CA ASP A 118 -10.82 11.89 3.28
C ASP A 118 -10.35 10.45 3.07
N CYS A 119 -9.32 10.27 2.26
CA CYS A 119 -8.68 8.98 2.03
C CYS A 119 -7.45 8.84 2.93
N PHE A 120 -7.60 8.07 4.01
CA PHE A 120 -6.48 7.71 4.87
C PHE A 120 -5.79 6.46 4.33
N TYR A 121 -4.53 6.59 3.92
CA TYR A 121 -3.75 5.50 3.32
C TYR A 121 -2.67 5.00 4.27
N VAL A 122 -2.72 3.70 4.60
CA VAL A 122 -1.70 3.00 5.37
C VAL A 122 -0.90 2.15 4.40
N TYR A 123 0.35 2.54 4.14
CA TYR A 123 1.25 1.80 3.26
C TYR A 123 1.68 0.46 3.90
N PRO A 124 2.07 -0.58 3.13
CA PRO A 124 2.51 -1.87 3.68
C PRO A 124 3.89 -1.77 4.36
N THR A 125 4.34 -2.85 5.01
CA THR A 125 5.73 -2.92 5.48
C THR A 125 6.70 -2.79 4.31
N ILE A 126 7.41 -1.67 4.25
CA ILE A 126 8.32 -1.35 3.16
C ILE A 126 9.66 -0.77 3.63
N SER A 127 9.75 -0.26 4.87
CA SER A 127 10.95 0.40 5.41
C SER A 127 12.21 -0.46 5.29
N ALA A 128 13.27 0.17 4.79
CA ALA A 128 14.61 -0.41 4.68
C ALA A 128 15.51 -0.13 5.90
N ASP A 129 14.98 0.52 6.95
CA ASP A 129 15.70 0.86 8.17
C ASP A 129 16.38 -0.35 8.83
N ASP A 130 17.53 -0.09 9.48
CA ASP A 130 18.39 -1.10 10.09
C ASP A 130 17.84 -1.67 11.40
N THR A 131 17.03 -0.89 12.10
CA THR A 131 16.50 -1.29 13.41
C THR A 131 15.22 -2.12 13.27
N ALA A 132 14.71 -2.68 14.37
CA ALA A 132 13.53 -3.53 14.32
C ALA A 132 12.25 -2.78 13.90
N ASN A 133 12.15 -1.49 14.23
CA ASN A 133 11.02 -0.64 13.89
C ASN A 133 11.51 0.59 13.13
N SER A 134 10.80 1.01 12.09
CA SER A 134 11.16 2.22 11.36
C SER A 134 11.13 3.46 12.25
N ASP A 135 11.88 4.47 11.85
CA ASP A 135 11.77 5.80 12.43
C ASP A 135 10.56 6.59 11.84
N LEU A 136 10.56 7.92 12.04
CA LEU A 136 9.54 8.82 11.47
C LEU A 136 10.10 9.66 10.30
N THR A 137 11.27 9.28 9.79
CA THR A 137 11.95 9.88 8.65
C THR A 137 11.77 8.95 7.45
N PRO A 138 10.80 9.19 6.57
CA PRO A 138 10.52 8.26 5.49
C PRO A 138 11.64 8.22 4.46
N GLY A 139 12.09 7.02 4.11
CA GLY A 139 13.03 6.74 3.05
C GLY A 139 12.40 6.85 1.66
N PRO A 140 13.20 6.65 0.59
CA PRO A 140 12.69 6.61 -0.78
C PRO A 140 11.60 5.55 -0.99
N GLU A 141 11.67 4.44 -0.27
CA GLU A 141 10.74 3.33 -0.36
C GLU A 141 9.33 3.67 0.14
N GLU A 142 9.19 4.32 1.30
CA GLU A 142 7.89 4.80 1.77
C GLU A 142 7.33 5.90 0.85
N ARG A 143 8.19 6.81 0.39
CA ARG A 143 7.78 7.89 -0.51
C ARG A 143 7.25 7.32 -1.84
N ASN A 144 8.02 6.43 -2.46
CA ASN A 144 7.66 5.82 -3.74
C ASN A 144 6.39 4.98 -3.64
N VAL A 145 6.22 4.18 -2.57
CA VAL A 145 5.01 3.36 -2.45
C VAL A 145 3.74 4.21 -2.31
N VAL A 146 3.82 5.34 -1.60
CA VAL A 146 2.69 6.27 -1.47
C VAL A 146 2.38 6.95 -2.80
N VAL A 147 3.39 7.40 -3.55
CA VAL A 147 3.19 7.95 -4.90
C VAL A 147 2.48 6.94 -5.80
N GLN A 148 3.00 5.71 -5.85
CA GLN A 148 2.50 4.69 -6.76
C GLN A 148 1.11 4.17 -6.40
N GLN A 149 0.77 4.07 -5.11
CA GLN A 149 -0.47 3.40 -4.67
C GLN A 149 -1.57 4.37 -4.25
N ALA A 150 -1.24 5.60 -3.85
CA ALA A 150 -2.21 6.52 -3.26
C ALA A 150 -2.33 7.87 -3.98
N ALA A 151 -1.29 8.38 -4.63
CA ALA A 151 -1.32 9.76 -5.15
C ALA A 151 -2.43 10.01 -6.19
N ARG A 152 -2.75 9.02 -7.04
CA ARG A 152 -3.85 9.14 -8.02
C ARG A 152 -5.24 9.24 -7.40
N LEU A 153 -5.41 8.84 -6.14
CA LEU A 153 -6.68 8.99 -5.41
C LEU A 153 -7.03 10.46 -5.14
N ARG A 154 -6.07 11.38 -5.30
CA ARG A 154 -6.29 12.82 -5.15
C ARG A 154 -7.33 13.39 -6.11
N SER A 155 -7.61 12.72 -7.23
CA SER A 155 -8.72 13.06 -8.13
C SER A 155 -10.11 12.77 -7.55
N GLN A 156 -10.19 12.02 -6.45
CA GLN A 156 -11.44 11.56 -5.83
C GLN A 156 -11.60 12.01 -4.37
N CYS A 157 -10.50 12.21 -3.64
CA CYS A 157 -10.51 12.51 -2.20
C CYS A 157 -9.25 13.27 -1.76
N ARG A 158 -9.34 13.89 -0.57
CA ARG A 158 -8.17 14.46 0.12
C ARG A 158 -7.34 13.32 0.70
N VAL A 159 -6.11 13.14 0.23
CA VAL A 159 -5.25 12.01 0.64
C VAL A 159 -4.44 12.38 1.88
N PHE A 160 -4.50 11.50 2.88
CA PHE A 160 -3.75 11.60 4.14
C PHE A 160 -2.93 10.32 4.30
N ALA A 161 -1.61 10.42 4.16
CA ALA A 161 -0.67 9.30 4.32
C ALA A 161 0.33 9.64 5.42
N PRO A 162 0.13 9.21 6.68
CA PRO A 162 1.05 9.50 7.77
C PRO A 162 2.33 8.66 7.65
N VAL A 163 3.45 9.18 8.13
CA VAL A 163 4.62 8.37 8.44
C VAL A 163 4.41 7.73 9.81
N TYR A 164 4.58 6.42 9.91
CA TYR A 164 4.41 5.71 11.17
C TYR A 164 5.46 4.62 11.36
N ARG A 165 5.61 4.16 12.61
CA ARG A 165 6.56 3.11 12.95
C ARG A 165 6.00 1.74 12.57
N GLN A 166 6.67 1.07 11.65
CA GLN A 166 6.36 -0.29 11.19
C GLN A 166 7.52 -1.22 11.57
N ASN A 167 7.29 -2.53 11.66
CA ASN A 167 8.41 -3.48 11.62
C ASN A 167 9.14 -3.30 10.28
N THR A 168 10.47 -3.22 10.29
CA THR A 168 11.25 -3.05 9.05
C THR A 168 11.31 -4.34 8.25
N LEU A 169 11.66 -4.26 6.96
CA LEU A 169 11.91 -5.46 6.15
C LEU A 169 13.01 -6.33 6.76
N LYS A 170 14.06 -5.70 7.34
CA LYS A 170 15.12 -6.41 8.06
C LYS A 170 14.61 -7.15 9.29
N SER A 171 13.69 -6.55 10.04
CA SER A 171 13.02 -7.19 11.18
C SER A 171 12.25 -8.43 10.74
N LEU A 172 11.45 -8.31 9.68
CA LEU A 172 10.68 -9.43 9.13
C LEU A 172 11.57 -10.54 8.56
N MET A 173 12.73 -10.19 8.00
CA MET A 173 13.71 -11.14 7.46
C MET A 173 14.64 -11.74 8.53
N GLY A 174 14.54 -11.30 9.80
CA GLY A 174 15.41 -11.77 10.89
C GLY A 174 16.85 -11.28 10.78
N SER A 175 17.09 -10.16 10.08
CA SER A 175 18.41 -9.60 9.82
C SER A 175 18.66 -8.26 10.52
N VAL A 176 17.89 -7.94 11.57
CA VAL A 176 18.17 -6.79 12.43
C VAL A 176 19.46 -7.08 13.16
N GLU A 177 20.39 -6.12 13.13
CA GLU A 177 21.73 -6.25 13.69
C GLU A 177 21.62 -6.71 15.16
N SER A 178 22.09 -7.93 15.42
CA SER A 178 22.06 -8.58 16.74
C SER A 178 23.14 -8.00 17.67
N ASP A 179 23.30 -6.69 17.70
CA ASP A 179 24.33 -6.01 18.50
C ASP A 179 23.99 -5.96 19.99
N LEU A 180 22.85 -6.52 20.41
CA LEU A 180 22.64 -6.86 21.82
C LEU A 180 23.55 -7.98 22.33
N SER A 181 24.33 -8.65 21.45
CA SER A 181 25.26 -9.72 21.85
C SER A 181 26.75 -9.32 21.79
N ARG A 182 27.09 -8.10 21.35
CA ARG A 182 28.48 -7.63 21.26
C ARG A 182 28.94 -6.73 22.39
N GLU A 183 28.03 -6.20 23.21
CA GLU A 183 28.37 -5.40 24.40
C GLU A 183 28.63 -6.22 25.68
N GLU A 184 28.55 -7.56 25.62
CA GLU A 184 28.94 -8.46 26.72
C GLU A 184 30.22 -9.30 26.43
N ARG A 185 31.11 -8.83 25.56
CA ARG A 185 32.45 -9.44 25.40
C ARG A 185 33.58 -8.43 25.42
#